data_AF-X1TLP0-F1
#
_entry.id   AF-X1TLP0-F1
#
_cell.length_a   1.000
_cell.length_b   1.000
_cell.length_c   1.000
_cell.angle_alpha   90.00
_cell.angle_beta   90.00
_cell.angle_gamma   90.00
#
_symmetry.space_group_name_H-M   'P 1'
#
loop_
_entity.id
_entity.type
_entity.pdbx_description
1 polymer ?
#
loop_
_entity_poly.entity_id
_entity_poly.type
_entity_poly.pdbx_seq_one_letter_code
_entity_poly.pdbx_strand_id
1 'polypeptide(L)'
;MIEVNQLHSYKEIFQNILNLRNGNRIQKLFRNPKKILKAKFLEIIANKLCKPLKTKGKTFWGEEMSLIVPDCISLSILRYGFFEEGLTKMILEYLKPGMVF
;
A
#
# COMPACT_ATOMS: atom_id res chain seq x y z
N MET A 1 -9.11 2.86 16.83
CA MET A 1 -10.41 3.57 16.76
C MET A 1 -10.14 4.84 15.98
N ILE A 2 -10.75 5.04 14.80
CA ILE A 2 -10.44 6.18 13.93
C ILE A 2 -11.34 7.35 14.34
N GLU A 3 -10.75 8.46 14.78
CA GLU A 3 -11.49 9.69 15.09
C GLU A 3 -11.90 10.42 13.81
N VAL A 4 -13.01 11.19 13.84
CA VAL A 4 -13.57 11.85 12.64
C VAL A 4 -12.56 12.79 11.97
N ASN A 5 -11.72 13.49 12.74
CA ASN A 5 -10.65 14.35 12.23
C ASN A 5 -9.54 13.56 11.51
N GLN A 6 -9.30 12.32 11.91
CA GLN A 6 -8.32 11.44 11.24
C GLN A 6 -8.86 10.96 9.89
N LEU A 7 -10.18 10.79 9.75
CA LEU A 7 -10.80 10.28 8.53
C LEU A 7 -10.63 11.25 7.33
N HIS A 8 -10.74 12.56 7.56
CA HIS A 8 -10.49 13.57 6.52
C HIS A 8 -9.04 13.52 6.05
N SER A 9 -8.10 13.45 6.99
CA SER A 9 -6.68 13.29 6.70
C SER A 9 -6.38 12.01 5.92
N TYR A 10 -6.98 10.88 6.29
CA TYR A 10 -6.82 9.63 5.55
C TYR A 10 -7.37 9.72 4.12
N LYS A 11 -8.48 10.41 3.88
CA LYS A 11 -9.00 10.61 2.51
C LYS A 11 -8.01 11.38 1.64
N GLU A 12 -7.39 12.43 2.16
CA GLU A 12 -6.35 13.18 1.43
C GLU A 12 -5.11 12.33 1.14
N ILE A 13 -4.63 11.60 2.14
CA ILE A 13 -3.50 10.66 2.00
C ILE A 13 -3.82 9.62 0.92
N PHE A 14 -5.03 9.07 0.94
CA PHE A 14 -5.48 8.08 -0.03
C PHE A 14 -5.51 8.63 -1.44
N GLN A 15 -6.07 9.83 -1.66
CA GLN A 15 -6.07 10.48 -2.97
C GLN A 15 -4.66 10.75 -3.48
N ASN A 16 -3.76 11.19 -2.60
CA ASN A 16 -2.36 11.39 -2.95
C ASN A 16 -1.69 10.09 -3.39
N ILE A 17 -1.93 8.98 -2.68
CA ILE A 17 -1.39 7.66 -3.05
C ILE A 17 -2.04 7.13 -4.34
N LEU A 18 -3.33 7.37 -4.57
CA LEU A 18 -4.01 6.99 -5.82
C LEU A 18 -3.44 7.72 -7.02
N ASN A 19 -3.22 9.03 -6.91
CA ASN A 19 -2.57 9.82 -7.94
C ASN A 19 -1.16 9.29 -8.25
N LEU A 20 -0.45 8.77 -7.25
CA LEU A 20 0.83 8.07 -7.45
C LEU A 20 0.67 6.73 -8.16
N ARG A 21 -0.31 5.92 -7.76
CA ARG A 21 -0.59 4.60 -8.35
C ARG A 21 -1.01 4.73 -9.82
N ASN A 22 -1.80 5.74 -10.15
CA ASN A 22 -2.30 6.01 -11.51
C ASN A 22 -1.30 6.80 -12.37
N GLY A 23 -0.27 7.39 -11.76
CA GLY A 23 0.78 8.11 -12.47
C GLY A 23 1.71 7.23 -13.32
N ASN A 24 2.52 7.89 -14.16
CA ASN A 24 3.49 7.23 -15.03
C ASN A 24 4.65 6.59 -14.24
N ARG A 25 5.37 5.63 -14.84
CA ARG A 25 6.49 4.90 -14.19
C ARG A 25 7.55 5.85 -13.62
N ILE A 26 7.87 6.90 -14.36
CA ILE A 26 8.84 7.93 -13.98
C ILE A 26 8.35 8.72 -12.76
N GLN A 27 7.09 9.16 -12.79
CA GLN A 27 6.45 9.90 -11.69
C GLN A 27 6.40 9.08 -10.39
N LYS A 28 6.11 7.78 -10.49
CA LYS A 28 6.15 6.83 -9.36
C LYS A 28 7.52 6.78 -8.71
N LEU A 29 8.58 6.73 -9.53
CA LEU A 29 9.95 6.65 -9.05
C LEU A 29 10.39 7.96 -8.38
N PHE A 30 10.08 9.12 -8.95
CA PHE A 30 10.47 10.40 -8.35
C PHE A 30 9.78 10.71 -7.02
N ARG A 31 8.51 10.33 -6.86
CA ARG A 31 7.75 10.63 -5.64
C ARG A 31 8.10 9.69 -4.48
N ASN A 32 8.37 8.41 -4.74
CA ASN A 32 8.68 7.43 -3.70
C ASN A 32 9.75 6.40 -4.15
N PRO A 33 10.99 6.86 -4.43
CA PRO A 33 12.00 6.02 -5.06
C PRO A 33 12.36 4.81 -4.20
N LYS A 34 12.52 5.01 -2.89
CA LYS A 34 12.93 3.95 -1.95
C LYS A 34 11.95 2.78 -1.92
N LYS A 35 10.64 3.06 -1.89
CA LYS A 35 9.61 2.00 -1.85
C LYS A 35 9.51 1.25 -3.18
N ILE A 36 9.55 1.96 -4.30
CA ILE A 36 9.48 1.36 -5.63
C ILE A 36 10.71 0.50 -5.91
N LEU A 37 11.91 1.00 -5.62
CA LEU A 37 13.16 0.27 -5.81
C LEU A 37 13.25 -0.96 -4.90
N LYS A 38 12.93 -0.81 -3.60
CA LYS A 38 12.90 -1.93 -2.66
C LYS A 38 11.95 -3.03 -3.15
N ALA A 39 10.72 -2.68 -3.54
CA ALA A 39 9.75 -3.64 -4.02
C ALA A 39 10.24 -4.36 -5.28
N LYS A 40 10.81 -3.62 -6.24
CA LYS A 40 11.31 -4.21 -7.48
C LYS A 40 12.53 -5.10 -7.26
N PHE A 41 13.44 -4.71 -6.37
CA PHE A 41 14.62 -5.49 -6.00
C PHE A 41 14.22 -6.81 -5.34
N LEU A 42 13.30 -6.76 -4.37
CA LEU A 42 12.78 -7.95 -3.70
C LEU A 42 12.01 -8.87 -4.67
N GLU A 43 11.22 -8.31 -5.58
CA GLU A 43 10.55 -9.05 -6.66
C GLU A 43 11.55 -9.78 -7.57
N ILE A 44 12.62 -9.11 -7.98
CA ILE A 44 13.68 -9.71 -8.82
C ILE A 44 14.39 -10.84 -8.08
N ILE A 45 14.76 -10.65 -6.80
CA ILE A 45 15.43 -11.71 -6.04
C ILE A 45 14.52 -12.91 -5.83
N ALA A 46 13.26 -12.69 -5.44
CA ALA A 46 12.30 -13.77 -5.20
C ALA A 46 12.06 -14.60 -6.48
N ASN A 47 11.89 -13.92 -7.62
CA ASN A 47 11.76 -14.57 -8.92
C ASN A 47 13.03 -15.32 -9.33
N LYS A 48 14.21 -14.72 -9.15
CA LYS A 48 15.50 -15.35 -9.52
C LYS A 48 15.80 -16.58 -8.68
N LEU A 49 15.45 -16.56 -7.40
CA LEU A 49 15.60 -17.70 -6.49
C LEU A 49 14.46 -18.71 -6.59
N CYS A 50 13.42 -18.42 -7.39
CA CYS A 50 12.17 -19.18 -7.46
C CYS A 50 11.58 -19.49 -6.08
N LYS A 51 11.69 -18.54 -5.14
CA LYS A 51 11.29 -18.74 -3.74
C LYS A 51 10.57 -17.50 -3.20
N PRO A 52 9.46 -17.69 -2.45
CA PRO A 52 8.80 -16.60 -1.77
C PRO A 52 9.70 -16.02 -0.68
N LEU A 53 9.76 -14.69 -0.58
CA LEU A 53 10.53 -14.00 0.45
C LEU A 53 9.59 -13.27 1.41
N LYS A 54 9.81 -13.48 2.71
CA LYS A 54 9.10 -12.73 3.75
C LYS A 54 9.73 -11.34 3.90
N THR A 55 8.89 -10.32 3.99
CA THR A 55 9.31 -8.94 4.27
C THR A 55 8.28 -8.22 5.13
N LYS A 56 8.62 -7.04 5.62
CA LYS A 56 7.70 -6.15 6.32
C LYS A 56 7.35 -4.96 5.44
N GLY A 57 6.07 -4.61 5.38
CA GLY A 57 5.56 -3.39 4.74
C GLY A 57 4.67 -2.62 5.69
N LYS A 58 4.52 -1.31 5.44
CA LYS A 58 3.54 -0.48 6.17
C LYS A 58 2.23 -0.49 5.42
N THR A 59 1.14 -0.74 6.13
CA THR A 59 -0.23 -0.60 5.63
C THR A 59 -0.58 0.87 5.43
N PHE A 60 -1.73 1.12 4.80
CA PHE A 60 -2.30 2.45 4.61
C PHE A 60 -2.49 3.19 5.94
N TRP A 61 -2.82 2.46 7.00
CA TRP A 61 -3.02 3.01 8.35
C TRP A 61 -1.71 3.28 9.11
N GLY A 62 -0.55 2.90 8.54
CA GLY A 62 0.76 3.10 9.13
C GLY A 62 1.34 1.90 9.88
N GLU A 63 0.50 0.91 10.19
CA GLU A 63 0.88 -0.32 10.89
C GLU A 63 1.76 -1.25 10.06
N GLU A 64 2.64 -2.02 10.70
CA GLU A 64 3.45 -3.03 10.01
C GLU A 64 2.65 -4.30 9.71
N MET A 65 2.85 -4.85 8.51
CA MET A 65 2.30 -6.13 8.08
C MET A 65 3.41 -7.02 7.53
N SER A 66 3.34 -8.32 7.85
CA SER A 66 4.18 -9.33 7.22
C SER A 66 3.65 -9.63 5.81
N LEU A 67 4.54 -9.51 4.83
CA LEU A 67 4.23 -9.65 3.41
C LEU A 67 5.08 -10.75 2.79
N ILE A 68 4.59 -11.38 1.73
CA ILE A 68 5.29 -12.44 1.01
C ILE A 68 5.43 -12.00 -0.44
N VAL A 69 6.64 -11.79 -0.93
CA VAL A 69 6.88 -11.44 -2.35
C VAL A 69 7.34 -12.68 -3.12
N PRO A 70 7.02 -12.81 -4.42
CA PRO A 70 6.56 -11.78 -5.36
C PRO A 70 5.04 -11.76 -5.58
N ASP A 71 4.23 -12.07 -4.57
CA ASP A 71 2.77 -11.94 -4.68
C ASP A 71 2.34 -10.48 -4.97
N CYS A 72 1.36 -10.32 -5.85
CA CYS A 72 0.94 -9.03 -6.38
C CYS A 72 0.29 -8.14 -5.30
N ILE A 73 -0.46 -8.74 -4.36
CA ILE A 73 -1.08 -8.04 -3.23
C ILE A 73 0.03 -7.48 -2.32
N SER A 74 0.98 -8.33 -1.93
CA SER A 74 2.13 -7.96 -1.12
C SER A 74 2.97 -6.86 -1.75
N LEU A 75 3.23 -6.94 -3.06
CA LEU A 75 3.94 -5.89 -3.78
C LEU A 75 3.15 -4.58 -3.87
N SER A 76 1.81 -4.63 -3.95
CA SER A 76 0.97 -3.43 -3.87
C SER A 76 1.07 -2.76 -2.51
N ILE A 77 0.91 -3.52 -1.42
CA ILE A 77 1.00 -3.01 -0.05
C ILE A 77 2.42 -2.45 0.21
N LEU A 78 3.47 -3.12 -0.25
CA LEU A 78 4.84 -2.65 -0.06
C LEU A 78 5.10 -1.30 -0.76
N ARG A 79 4.46 -1.06 -1.92
CA ARG A 79 4.60 0.19 -2.70
C ARG A 79 3.68 1.30 -2.20
N TYR A 80 2.43 0.98 -1.89
CA TYR A 80 1.34 1.96 -1.72
C TYR A 80 0.61 1.86 -0.38
N GLY A 81 0.83 0.80 0.39
CA GLY A 81 0.16 0.58 1.69
C GLY A 81 -1.22 -0.07 1.60
N PHE A 82 -1.82 -0.17 0.41
CA PHE A 82 -3.08 -0.87 0.18
C PHE A 82 -2.99 -1.75 -1.07
N PHE A 83 -3.93 -2.68 -1.24
CA PHE A 83 -3.98 -3.57 -2.40
C PHE A 83 -5.16 -3.30 -3.33
N GLU A 84 -6.29 -2.85 -2.79
CA GLU A 84 -7.51 -2.60 -3.57
C GLU A 84 -8.07 -1.21 -3.32
N GLU A 85 -8.23 -0.45 -4.40
CA GLU A 85 -8.74 0.92 -4.37
C GLU A 85 -10.22 0.97 -3.96
N GLY A 86 -11.06 0.13 -4.57
CA GLY A 86 -12.50 0.12 -4.29
C GLY A 86 -12.80 -0.19 -2.83
N LEU A 87 -12.17 -1.24 -2.30
CA LEU A 87 -12.30 -1.61 -0.88
C LEU A 87 -11.80 -0.50 0.05
N THR A 88 -10.62 0.07 -0.21
CA THR A 88 -10.06 1.14 0.64
C THR A 88 -10.97 2.37 0.61
N LYS A 89 -11.51 2.73 -0.55
CA LYS A 89 -12.47 3.82 -0.71
C LYS A 89 -13.76 3.55 0.05
N MET A 90 -14.33 2.36 -0.10
CA MET A 90 -15.55 1.94 0.60
C MET A 90 -15.37 2.02 2.12
N ILE A 91 -14.25 1.53 2.64
CA ILE A 91 -13.93 1.61 4.07
C ILE A 91 -13.84 3.06 4.52
N LEU A 92 -13.13 3.92 3.78
CA LEU A 92 -13.00 5.35 4.11
C LEU A 92 -14.31 6.13 4.02
N GLU A 93 -15.27 5.67 3.22
CA GLU A 93 -16.57 6.33 3.03
C GLU A 93 -17.61 5.87 4.06
N TYR A 94 -17.65 4.58 4.37
CA TYR A 94 -18.79 3.96 5.07
C TYR A 94 -18.44 3.39 6.44
N LEU A 95 -17.17 3.14 6.77
CA LEU A 95 -16.81 2.57 8.06
C LEU A 95 -17.01 3.62 9.16
N LYS A 96 -17.93 3.33 10.09
CA LYS A 96 -18.21 4.16 11.26
C LYS A 96 -17.61 3.55 12.53
N PRO A 97 -17.32 4.35 13.56
CA PRO A 97 -16.91 3.83 14.86
C PRO A 97 -17.88 2.75 15.36
N GLY A 98 -17.34 1.61 15.80
CA GLY A 98 -18.13 0.47 16.31
C GLY A 98 -18.51 -0.58 15.26
N MET A 99 -18.28 -0.33 13.97
CA MET A 99 -18.42 -1.36 12.94
C MET A 99 -17.20 -2.30 12.95
N VAL A 100 -17.44 -3.60 12.80
CA VAL A 100 -16.39 -4.63 12.65
C VAL A 100 -16.51 -5.22 11.25
N PHE A 101 -15.38 -5.35 10.56
CA PHE A 101 -15.24 -5.90 9.21
C PHE A 101 -14.11 -6.92 9.21
#